data_AF-A0A6A6KSB4-F1
#
_entry.id   AF-A0A6A6KSB4-F1
#
_cell.length_a   1.000
_cell.length_b   1.000
_cell.length_c   1.000
_cell.angle_alpha   90.00
_cell.angle_beta   90.00
_cell.angle_gamma   90.00
#
_symmetry.space_group_name_H-M   'P 1'
#
loop_
_entity.id
_entity.type
_entity.pdbx_description
1 polymer ?
#
loop_
_entity_poly.entity_id
_entity_poly.type
_entity_poly.pdbx_seq_one_letter_code
_entity_poly.pdbx_strand_id
1 'polypeptide(L)'
;MSDEGEVPPPVPRDLILDQAHMLRLERQQNAMHPQGQKDNIKMRIPTFRGTSSPEEHLKWVQRVDKIYEYQEYREAKKCKLAAIEFVDYANLWWENVKAQRHKDGLDNLQTWREMKRTIEKRFVPEYYKQELYIKLQSLCQGGMCVEDYVKEFEILMLRCDVREP
;
A
#
# COMPACT_ATOMS: atom_id res chain seq x y z
N MET A 1 36.52 -48.27 36.69
CA MET A 1 35.52 -47.20 36.86
C MET A 1 34.52 -47.40 35.74
N SER A 2 33.36 -47.97 36.07
CA SER A 2 32.26 -48.17 35.13
C SER A 2 31.02 -47.63 35.82
N ASP A 3 30.53 -46.55 35.25
CA ASP A 3 29.36 -45.76 35.64
C ASP A 3 28.12 -46.56 35.20
N GLU A 4 27.48 -47.26 36.13
CA GLU A 4 26.20 -47.95 35.86
C GLU A 4 25.10 -46.90 35.89
N GLY A 5 24.68 -46.50 34.69
CA GLY A 5 23.61 -45.54 34.45
C GLY A 5 22.32 -45.94 35.15
N GLU A 6 21.81 -45.03 35.96
CA GLU A 6 20.55 -45.15 36.66
C GLU A 6 19.40 -45.32 35.65
N VAL A 7 18.73 -46.47 35.73
CA VAL A 7 17.60 -46.82 34.86
C VAL A 7 16.45 -45.85 35.14
N PRO A 8 15.89 -45.15 34.13
CA PRO A 8 14.80 -44.22 34.36
C PRO A 8 13.54 -44.97 34.84
N PRO A 9 12.73 -44.36 35.72
CA PRO A 9 11.56 -45.01 36.28
C PRO A 9 10.54 -45.37 35.17
N PRO A 10 9.80 -46.48 35.34
CA PRO A 10 8.87 -46.95 34.34
C PRO A 10 7.73 -45.95 34.16
N VAL A 11 7.54 -45.49 32.93
CA VAL A 11 6.38 -44.68 32.54
C VAL A 11 5.10 -45.53 32.73
N PRO A 12 4.09 -45.05 33.48
CA PRO A 12 2.82 -45.73 33.65
C PRO A 12 2.19 -46.07 32.30
N ARG A 13 1.70 -47.30 32.12
CA ARG A 13 1.12 -47.79 30.85
C ARG A 13 -0.06 -46.95 30.34
N ASP A 14 -0.72 -46.21 31.22
CA ASP A 14 -1.87 -45.36 30.89
C ASP A 14 -1.46 -43.97 30.38
N LEU A 15 -0.16 -43.65 30.40
CA LEU A 15 0.41 -42.38 29.88
C LEU A 15 1.06 -42.51 28.51
N ILE A 16 1.04 -43.70 27.89
CA ILE A 16 1.52 -43.86 26.51
C ILE A 16 0.40 -43.38 25.58
N LEU A 17 0.37 -42.08 25.34
CA LEU A 17 -0.46 -41.49 24.29
C LEU A 17 -0.06 -42.13 22.96
N ASP A 18 -1.01 -42.83 22.33
CA ASP A 18 -0.81 -43.52 21.06
C ASP A 18 -0.16 -42.57 20.02
N GLN A 19 0.65 -43.12 19.11
CA GLN A 19 1.38 -42.32 18.12
C GLN A 19 0.43 -41.50 17.24
N ALA A 20 -0.81 -41.98 17.00
CA ALA A 20 -1.85 -41.21 16.32
C ALA A 20 -2.38 -40.05 17.18
N HIS A 21 -2.41 -40.20 18.50
CA HIS A 21 -2.77 -39.13 19.43
C HIS A 21 -1.68 -38.07 19.53
N MET A 22 -0.41 -38.46 19.58
CA MET A 22 0.76 -37.56 19.52
C MET A 22 0.75 -36.73 18.23
N LEU A 23 0.56 -37.37 17.07
CA LEU A 23 0.44 -36.69 15.77
C LEU A 23 -0.78 -35.76 15.70
N ARG A 24 -1.88 -36.10 16.40
CA ARG A 24 -3.06 -35.21 16.51
C ARG A 24 -2.76 -33.96 17.33
N LEU A 25 -2.04 -34.12 18.43
CA LEU A 25 -1.65 -33.03 19.32
C LEU A 25 -0.63 -32.10 18.65
N GLU A 26 0.32 -32.68 17.90
CA GLU A 26 1.35 -31.95 17.16
C GLU A 26 0.76 -31.21 15.94
N ARG A 27 -0.22 -31.80 15.24
CA ARG A 27 -1.01 -31.09 14.22
C ARG A 27 -1.85 -29.95 14.81
N GLN A 28 -2.36 -30.12 16.03
CA GLN A 28 -3.15 -29.11 16.71
C GLN A 28 -2.28 -27.96 17.26
N GLN A 29 -1.04 -28.24 17.69
CA GLN A 29 -0.04 -27.22 18.04
C GLN A 29 0.52 -26.50 16.81
N ASN A 30 0.79 -27.19 15.70
CA ASN A 30 1.21 -26.55 14.44
C ASN A 30 0.08 -25.74 13.76
N ALA A 31 -1.18 -26.06 14.02
CA ALA A 31 -2.33 -25.23 13.59
C ALA A 31 -2.49 -23.93 14.42
N MET A 32 -1.77 -23.80 15.54
CA MET A 32 -1.67 -22.59 16.35
C MET A 32 -0.39 -21.77 16.08
N HIS A 33 0.40 -22.09 15.06
CA HIS A 33 1.27 -21.08 14.48
C HIS A 33 0.39 -20.16 13.62
N PRO A 34 0.06 -18.93 14.08
CA PRO A 34 -0.64 -18.00 13.23
C PRO A 34 0.19 -17.85 11.95
N GLN A 35 -0.45 -18.13 10.80
CA GLN A 35 0.03 -17.74 9.49
C GLN A 35 0.69 -16.37 9.62
N GLY A 36 1.99 -16.32 9.31
CA GLY A 36 2.88 -15.17 9.41
C GLY A 36 2.23 -13.97 10.08
N GLN A 37 2.52 -13.77 11.37
CA GLN A 37 2.31 -12.47 12.00
C GLN A 37 3.15 -11.48 11.19
N LYS A 38 2.56 -10.96 10.10
CA LYS A 38 3.07 -9.81 9.35
C LYS A 38 3.29 -8.79 10.45
N ASP A 39 4.56 -8.48 10.72
CA ASP A 39 4.94 -7.46 11.68
C ASP A 39 3.93 -6.34 11.53
N ASN A 40 3.17 -6.08 12.59
CA ASN A 40 1.97 -5.25 12.53
C ASN A 40 2.38 -3.78 12.49
N ILE A 41 3.32 -3.45 11.59
CA ILE A 41 3.63 -2.12 11.12
C ILE A 41 2.29 -1.61 10.59
N LYS A 42 1.62 -0.84 11.44
CA LYS A 42 0.34 -0.21 11.14
C LYS A 42 0.57 0.81 10.03
N MET A 43 0.62 0.34 8.79
CA MET A 43 0.73 1.18 7.61
C MET A 43 -0.60 1.92 7.46
N ARG A 44 -0.61 3.18 7.90
CA ARG A 44 -1.75 4.07 7.72
C ARG A 44 -1.63 4.76 6.38
N ILE A 45 -2.76 4.85 5.69
CA ILE A 45 -2.88 5.64 4.48
C ILE A 45 -2.67 7.11 4.89
N PRO A 46 -1.81 7.86 4.18
CA PRO A 46 -1.60 9.27 4.46
C PRO A 46 -2.86 10.08 4.15
N THR A 47 -3.05 11.20 4.83
CA THR A 47 -4.13 12.15 4.52
C THR A 47 -3.87 12.88 3.20
N PHE A 48 -4.94 13.29 2.52
CA PHE A 48 -4.86 14.08 1.30
C PHE A 48 -5.79 15.29 1.36
N ARG A 49 -5.21 16.48 1.25
CA ARG A 49 -5.92 17.76 1.39
C ARG A 49 -6.46 18.30 0.06
N GLY A 50 -5.82 17.95 -1.06
CA GLY A 50 -6.23 18.37 -2.40
C GLY A 50 -5.90 19.82 -2.77
N THR A 51 -5.11 20.54 -1.97
CA THR A 51 -4.78 21.97 -2.18
C THR A 51 -3.40 22.20 -2.81
N SER A 52 -2.71 21.14 -3.20
CA SER A 52 -1.27 21.17 -3.47
C SER A 52 -0.92 20.86 -4.92
N SER A 53 0.37 20.95 -5.27
CA SER A 53 0.88 20.68 -6.61
C SER A 53 0.55 19.26 -7.10
N PRO A 54 0.53 19.04 -8.43
CA PRO A 54 0.30 17.69 -9.00
C PRO A 54 1.28 16.63 -8.45
N GLU A 55 2.48 17.04 -8.03
CA GLU A 55 3.45 16.15 -7.40
C GLU A 55 2.99 15.59 -6.05
N GLU A 56 2.28 16.37 -5.24
CA GLU A 56 1.77 15.87 -3.95
C GLU A 56 0.73 14.78 -4.19
N HIS A 57 -0.15 14.97 -5.17
CA HIS A 57 -1.09 13.94 -5.61
C HIS A 57 -0.35 12.66 -6.04
N LEU A 58 0.65 12.78 -6.92
CA LEU A 58 1.41 11.61 -7.41
C LEU A 58 2.13 10.88 -6.27
N LYS A 59 2.77 11.61 -5.36
CA LYS A 59 3.42 11.05 -4.16
C LYS A 59 2.42 10.35 -3.25
N TRP A 60 1.25 10.95 -3.06
CA TRP A 60 0.18 10.37 -2.26
C TRP A 60 -0.32 9.06 -2.87
N VAL A 61 -0.71 9.07 -4.15
CA VAL A 61 -1.16 7.87 -4.87
C VAL A 61 -0.12 6.75 -4.81
N GLN A 62 1.15 7.08 -5.08
CA GLN A 62 2.25 6.10 -5.00
C GLN A 62 2.38 5.49 -3.60
N ARG A 63 2.22 6.29 -2.54
CA ARG A 63 2.26 5.78 -1.17
C ARG A 63 1.07 4.90 -0.85
N VAL A 64 -0.13 5.27 -1.28
CA VAL A 64 -1.33 4.45 -1.10
C VAL A 64 -1.24 3.13 -1.87
N ASP A 65 -0.74 3.15 -3.10
CA ASP A 65 -0.53 1.94 -3.91
C ASP A 65 0.40 0.95 -3.20
N LYS A 66 1.53 1.41 -2.64
CA LYS A 66 2.46 0.56 -1.87
C LYS A 66 1.80 -0.05 -0.62
N ILE A 67 0.95 0.70 0.07
CA ILE A 67 0.21 0.19 1.25
C ILE A 67 -0.77 -0.89 0.81
N TYR A 68 -1.50 -0.67 -0.29
CA TYR A 68 -2.47 -1.63 -0.80
C TYR A 68 -1.85 -2.89 -1.38
N GLU A 69 -0.66 -2.79 -1.98
CA GLU A 69 0.14 -3.93 -2.42
C GLU A 69 0.58 -4.79 -1.24
N TYR A 70 1.08 -4.18 -0.17
CA TYR A 70 1.53 -4.91 1.03
C TYR A 70 0.37 -5.57 1.81
N GLN A 71 -0.77 -4.88 1.89
CA GLN A 71 -1.92 -5.30 2.70
C GLN A 71 -2.95 -6.17 1.96
N GLU A 72 -2.85 -6.28 0.62
CA GLU A 72 -3.73 -7.12 -0.23
C GLU A 72 -5.23 -6.91 0.01
N TYR A 73 -5.66 -5.65 0.21
CA TYR A 73 -7.07 -5.34 0.44
C TYR A 73 -7.94 -5.64 -0.80
N ARG A 74 -9.21 -5.99 -0.56
CA ARG A 74 -10.22 -6.06 -1.64
C ARG A 74 -10.50 -4.67 -2.24
N GLU A 75 -10.78 -4.59 -3.53
CA GLU A 75 -10.99 -3.34 -4.27
C GLU A 75 -12.00 -2.39 -3.62
N ALA A 76 -13.18 -2.89 -3.22
CA ALA A 76 -14.19 -2.06 -2.55
C ALA A 76 -13.72 -1.52 -1.19
N LYS A 77 -12.81 -2.23 -0.50
CA LYS A 77 -12.21 -1.78 0.78
C LYS A 77 -11.19 -0.68 0.52
N LYS A 78 -10.37 -0.79 -0.55
CA LYS A 78 -9.41 0.24 -0.95
C LYS A 78 -10.10 1.59 -1.14
N CYS A 79 -11.16 1.65 -1.94
CA CYS A 79 -11.88 2.91 -2.21
C CYS A 79 -12.39 3.57 -0.92
N LYS A 80 -12.98 2.79 -0.02
CA LYS A 80 -13.47 3.29 1.28
C LYS A 80 -12.33 3.82 2.15
N LEU A 81 -11.21 3.08 2.22
CA LEU A 81 -10.06 3.46 3.03
C LEU A 81 -9.34 4.70 2.49
N ALA A 82 -9.29 4.91 1.18
CA ALA A 82 -8.76 6.14 0.60
C ALA A 82 -9.68 7.33 0.88
N ALA A 83 -11.00 7.14 0.72
CA ALA A 83 -11.98 8.20 0.89
C ALA A 83 -12.00 8.79 2.31
N ILE A 84 -11.77 7.98 3.34
CA ILE A 84 -11.73 8.48 4.74
C ILE A 84 -10.50 9.35 5.05
N GLU A 85 -9.44 9.24 4.25
CA GLU A 85 -8.22 10.02 4.43
C GLU A 85 -8.25 11.34 3.67
N PHE A 86 -9.32 11.61 2.93
CA PHE A 86 -9.56 12.92 2.35
C PHE A 86 -9.94 13.92 3.44
N VAL A 87 -9.29 15.08 3.41
CA VAL A 87 -9.53 16.16 4.35
C VAL A 87 -9.75 17.46 3.58
N ASP A 88 -10.43 18.42 4.24
CA ASP A 88 -10.68 19.77 3.73
C ASP A 88 -11.22 19.79 2.29
N TYR A 89 -10.47 20.36 1.35
CA TYR A 89 -10.90 20.55 -0.02
C TYR A 89 -11.12 19.23 -0.77
N ALA A 90 -10.21 18.26 -0.59
CA ALA A 90 -10.36 16.94 -1.19
C ALA A 90 -11.63 16.24 -0.70
N ASN A 91 -11.95 16.36 0.60
CA ASN A 91 -13.16 15.76 1.15
C ASN A 91 -14.42 16.40 0.56
N LEU A 92 -14.50 17.74 0.53
CA LEU A 92 -15.62 18.46 -0.06
C LEU A 92 -15.84 18.08 -1.53
N TRP A 93 -14.75 18.02 -2.31
CA TRP A 93 -14.80 17.59 -3.70
C TRP A 93 -15.32 16.15 -3.84
N TRP A 94 -14.83 15.23 -3.01
CA TRP A 94 -15.22 13.82 -3.08
C TRP A 94 -16.69 13.60 -2.71
N GLU A 95 -17.20 14.30 -1.70
CA GLU A 95 -18.63 14.26 -1.36
C GLU A 95 -19.50 14.75 -2.54
N ASN A 96 -19.07 15.82 -3.24
CA ASN A 96 -19.76 16.25 -4.45
C ASN A 96 -19.70 15.20 -5.56
N VAL A 97 -18.56 14.52 -5.77
CA VAL A 97 -18.46 13.44 -6.76
C VAL A 97 -19.46 12.31 -6.46
N LYS A 98 -19.55 11.87 -5.20
CA LYS A 98 -20.54 10.84 -4.81
C LYS A 98 -21.98 11.32 -5.04
N ALA A 99 -22.28 12.58 -4.69
CA ALA A 99 -23.61 13.15 -4.88
C ALA A 99 -24.00 13.24 -6.36
N GLN A 100 -23.07 13.61 -7.25
CA GLN A 100 -23.32 13.65 -8.69
C GLN A 100 -23.57 12.26 -9.25
N ARG A 101 -22.72 11.28 -8.92
CA ARG A 101 -22.92 9.88 -9.38
C ARG A 101 -24.28 9.34 -8.95
N HIS A 102 -24.69 9.60 -7.70
CA HIS A 102 -26.00 9.20 -7.22
C HIS A 102 -27.15 9.86 -8.01
N LYS A 103 -27.03 11.14 -8.37
CA LYS A 103 -28.02 11.82 -9.23
C LYS A 103 -28.07 11.22 -10.63
N ASP A 104 -26.92 10.79 -11.15
CA ASP A 104 -26.81 10.14 -12.46
C ASP A 104 -27.24 8.66 -12.43
N GLY A 105 -27.69 8.14 -11.28
CA GLY A 105 -28.07 6.72 -11.12
C GLY A 105 -26.90 5.75 -11.17
N LEU A 106 -25.66 6.25 -11.00
CA LEU A 106 -24.44 5.45 -11.01
C LEU A 106 -24.07 5.00 -9.60
N ASP A 107 -23.59 3.76 -9.50
CA ASP A 107 -23.03 3.24 -8.26
C ASP A 107 -21.76 3.99 -7.82
N ASN A 108 -21.47 3.87 -6.53
CA ASN A 108 -20.19 4.28 -5.95
C ASN A 108 -19.03 3.59 -6.67
N LEU A 109 -17.88 4.27 -6.72
CA LEU A 109 -16.65 3.72 -7.28
C LEU A 109 -16.25 2.44 -6.53
N GLN A 110 -16.20 1.31 -7.25
CA GLN A 110 -15.95 -0.01 -6.68
C GLN A 110 -14.48 -0.44 -6.79
N THR A 111 -13.72 0.18 -7.70
CA THR A 111 -12.32 -0.18 -7.93
C THR A 111 -11.38 0.97 -7.64
N TRP A 112 -10.22 0.64 -7.06
CA TRP A 112 -9.20 1.62 -6.75
C TRP A 112 -8.67 2.30 -8.03
N ARG A 113 -8.61 1.55 -9.13
CA ARG A 113 -8.22 2.09 -10.45
C ARG A 113 -9.14 3.21 -10.93
N GLU A 114 -10.46 3.03 -10.85
CA GLU A 114 -11.41 4.08 -11.26
C GLU A 114 -11.35 5.29 -10.33
N MET A 115 -11.15 5.04 -9.02
CA MET A 115 -10.94 6.10 -8.05
C MET A 115 -9.68 6.91 -8.37
N LYS A 116 -8.54 6.26 -8.66
CA LYS A 116 -7.30 6.94 -9.09
C LYS A 116 -7.53 7.85 -10.29
N ARG A 117 -8.16 7.35 -11.36
CA ARG A 117 -8.46 8.15 -12.55
C ARG A 117 -9.35 9.36 -12.25
N THR A 118 -10.29 9.21 -11.34
CA THR A 118 -11.20 10.30 -10.93
C THR A 118 -10.45 11.38 -10.15
N ILE A 119 -9.54 10.98 -9.27
CA ILE A 119 -8.69 11.89 -8.49
C ILE A 119 -7.68 12.58 -9.42
N GLU A 120 -7.00 11.82 -10.26
CA GLU A 120 -6.02 12.32 -11.23
C GLU A 120 -6.61 13.37 -12.14
N LYS A 121 -7.78 13.11 -12.75
CA LYS A 121 -8.50 14.09 -13.57
C LYS A 121 -8.80 15.40 -12.84
N ARG A 122 -8.92 15.37 -11.49
CA ARG A 122 -9.20 16.57 -10.71
C ARG A 122 -7.94 17.32 -10.31
N PHE A 123 -6.91 16.61 -9.86
CA PHE A 123 -5.74 17.18 -9.18
C PHE A 123 -4.47 17.20 -10.03
N VAL A 124 -4.49 16.56 -11.19
CA VAL A 124 -3.42 16.63 -12.20
C VAL A 124 -3.98 17.38 -13.42
N PRO A 125 -3.55 18.63 -13.65
CA PRO A 125 -3.94 19.36 -14.85
C PRO A 125 -3.44 18.65 -16.11
N GLU A 126 -4.22 18.68 -17.19
CA GLU A 126 -3.85 18.05 -18.47
C GLU A 126 -2.52 18.59 -19.04
N TYR A 127 -2.18 19.84 -18.72
CA TYR A 127 -0.94 20.48 -19.16
C TYR A 127 0.28 20.13 -18.29
N TYR A 128 0.12 19.41 -17.18
CA TYR A 128 1.22 19.09 -16.26
C TYR A 128 2.36 18.34 -16.97
N LYS A 129 2.02 17.43 -17.89
CA LYS A 129 3.02 16.71 -18.69
C LYS A 129 3.83 17.66 -19.57
N GLN A 130 3.19 18.67 -20.16
CA GLN A 130 3.87 19.68 -20.96
C GLN A 130 4.79 20.55 -20.09
N GLU A 131 4.37 20.92 -18.89
CA GLU A 131 5.23 21.64 -17.93
C GLU A 131 6.48 20.83 -17.57
N LEU A 132 6.35 19.51 -17.37
CA LEU A 132 7.49 18.63 -17.13
C LEU A 132 8.46 18.60 -18.31
N TYR A 133 7.96 18.52 -19.55
CA TYR A 133 8.81 18.57 -20.74
C TYR A 133 9.54 19.91 -20.89
N ILE A 134 8.85 21.03 -20.66
CA ILE A 134 9.47 22.36 -20.69
C ILE A 134 10.55 22.46 -19.62
N LYS A 135 10.27 21.97 -18.40
CA LYS A 135 11.24 21.94 -17.30
C LYS A 135 12.46 21.09 -17.65
N LEU A 136 12.25 19.93 -18.29
CA LEU A 136 13.33 19.06 -18.75
C LEU A 136 14.18 19.72 -19.84
N GLN A 137 13.56 20.33 -20.85
CA GLN A 137 14.27 20.99 -21.95
C GLN A 137 15.03 22.25 -21.50
N SER A 138 14.54 22.94 -20.48
CA SER A 138 15.19 24.12 -19.90
C SER A 138 16.17 23.79 -18.78
N LEU A 139 16.30 22.51 -18.39
CA LEU A 139 17.21 22.11 -17.32
C LEU A 139 18.67 22.28 -17.77
N CYS A 140 19.37 23.20 -17.12
CA CYS A 140 20.79 23.41 -17.28
C CYS A 140 21.48 23.25 -15.92
N GLN A 141 22.74 22.79 -15.92
CA GLN A 141 23.48 22.57 -14.68
C GLN A 141 23.64 23.86 -13.87
N GLY A 142 23.96 24.98 -14.54
CA GLY A 142 24.14 26.28 -13.89
C GLY A 142 25.12 26.19 -12.72
N GLY A 143 24.67 26.59 -11.52
CA GLY A 143 25.44 26.51 -10.28
C GLY A 143 25.24 25.21 -9.47
N MET A 144 24.48 24.24 -9.97
CA MET A 144 24.28 22.95 -9.29
C MET A 144 25.53 22.08 -9.39
N CYS A 145 25.75 21.24 -8.38
CA CYS A 145 26.74 20.19 -8.52
C CYS A 145 26.29 19.19 -9.60
N VAL A 146 27.24 18.46 -10.20
CA VAL A 146 26.94 17.50 -11.27
C VAL A 146 25.95 16.43 -10.78
N GLU A 147 26.09 15.98 -9.53
CA GLU A 147 25.23 14.96 -8.93
C GLU A 147 23.76 15.41 -8.85
N ASP A 148 23.52 16.63 -8.34
CA ASP A 148 22.16 17.19 -8.23
C ASP A 148 21.53 17.43 -9.60
N TYR A 149 22.31 17.90 -10.57
CA TYR A 149 21.83 18.08 -11.95
C TYR A 149 21.41 16.75 -12.58
N VAL A 150 22.27 15.72 -12.48
CA VAL A 150 21.97 14.39 -13.02
C VAL A 150 20.72 13.82 -12.36
N LYS A 151 20.60 13.94 -11.04
CA LYS A 151 19.42 13.47 -10.30
C LYS A 151 18.14 14.17 -10.73
N GLU A 152 18.14 15.49 -10.87
CA GLU A 152 16.95 16.23 -11.35
C GLU A 152 16.61 15.87 -12.79
N PHE A 153 17.62 15.71 -13.67
CA PHE A 153 17.44 15.26 -15.05
C PHE A 153 16.78 13.87 -15.10
N GLU A 154 17.28 12.91 -14.34
CA GLU A 154 16.71 11.56 -14.27
C GLU A 154 15.27 11.57 -13.74
N ILE A 155 14.98 12.34 -12.69
CA ILE A 155 13.63 12.47 -12.14
C ILE A 155 12.67 13.04 -13.20
N LEU A 156 13.07 14.08 -13.93
CA LEU A 156 12.24 14.68 -14.98
C LEU A 156 12.04 13.74 -16.16
N MET A 157 13.08 13.03 -16.59
CA MET A 157 13.00 12.00 -17.63
C MET A 157 12.00 10.90 -17.25
N LEU A 158 12.13 10.33 -16.05
CA LEU A 158 11.22 9.30 -15.55
C LEU A 158 9.78 9.81 -15.52
N ARG A 159 9.54 11.02 -15.01
CA ARG A 159 8.20 11.62 -14.92
C ARG A 159 7.58 11.93 -16.28
N CYS A 160 8.39 12.27 -17.29
CA CYS A 160 7.90 12.47 -18.66
C CYS A 160 7.52 11.14 -19.35
N ASP A 161 8.22 10.06 -19.02
CA ASP A 161 8.02 8.72 -19.61
C ASP A 161 6.97 7.86 -18.90
N VAL A 162 6.53 8.23 -17.68
CA VAL A 162 5.40 7.54 -17.04
C VAL A 162 4.16 7.68 -17.92
N ARG A 163 3.82 6.61 -18.65
CA ARG A 163 2.46 6.38 -19.16
C ARG A 163 1.56 6.18 -17.94
N GLU A 164 0.56 7.06 -17.81
CA GLU A 164 -0.52 6.91 -16.83
C GLU A 164 -1.15 5.50 -16.97
N PRO A 165 -1.29 4.73 -15.87
CA PRO A 165 -1.89 3.39 -15.89
C PRO A 165 -3.43 3.33 -16.09
#